data_AF-A0A977NLH5-F1
#
_entry.id   AF-A0A977NLH5-F1
#
_cell.length_a   1.000
_cell.length_b   1.000
_cell.length_c   1.000
_cell.angle_alpha   90.00
_cell.angle_beta   90.00
_cell.angle_gamma   90.00
#
_symmetry.space_group_name_H-M   'P 1'
#
loop_
_entity.id
_entity.type
_entity.pdbx_description
1 polymer ?
#
loop_
_entity_poly.entity_id
_entity_poly.type
_entity_poly.pdbx_seq_one_letter_code
_entity_poly.pdbx_strand_id
1 'polypeptide(L)' 'MPASFVYGQVALEFQVEGDRKAKAIVRYRYYAQENRVEYISIDYTDPKLREKVEGDPAMREKINEYVRRMLSKRNEGLS' A
#
# COMPACT_ATOMS: atom_id res chain seq x y z
N MET A 1 1.00 17.14 21.71
CA MET A 1 0.50 17.55 20.38
C MET A 1 -0.10 16.32 19.73
N PRO A 2 -1.28 16.38 19.06
CA PRO A 2 -1.76 15.21 18.33
C PRO A 2 -0.73 14.86 17.25
N ALA A 3 -0.40 13.58 17.11
CA ALA A 3 0.54 13.12 16.10
C ALA A 3 0.00 13.57 14.72
N SER A 4 0.72 14.46 14.05
CA SER A 4 0.34 14.94 12.72
C SER A 4 0.60 13.80 11.73
N PHE A 5 -0.47 13.20 11.23
CA PHE A 5 -0.39 12.19 10.20
C PHE A 5 -0.93 12.73 8.88
N VAL A 6 -0.43 12.18 7.77
CA VAL A 6 -0.92 12.49 6.41
C VAL A 6 -1.74 11.31 5.93
N TYR A 7 -2.96 11.57 5.45
CA TYR A 7 -3.74 10.57 4.72
C TYR A 7 -3.16 10.39 3.32
N GLY A 8 -2.92 9.15 2.94
CA GLY A 8 -2.43 8.81 1.61
C GLY A 8 -3.17 7.63 1.01
N GLN A 9 -3.11 7.54 -0.32
CA GLN A 9 -3.48 6.33 -1.04
C GLN A 9 -2.40 5.98 -2.06
N VAL A 10 -2.28 4.70 -2.36
CA VAL A 10 -1.47 4.19 -3.47
C VAL A 10 -2.24 3.14 -4.23
N ALA A 11 -2.21 3.22 -5.56
CA ALA A 11 -2.74 2.20 -6.45
C ALA A 11 -1.58 1.33 -6.94
N LEU A 12 -1.63 0.04 -6.61
CA LEU A 12 -0.68 -0.97 -7.06
C LEU A 12 -1.31 -1.76 -8.20
N GLU A 13 -0.65 -1.79 -9.36
CA GLU A 13 -1.14 -2.51 -10.54
C GLU A 13 -0.51 -3.91 -10.60
N PHE A 14 -1.35 -4.91 -10.86
CA PHE A 14 -1.00 -6.32 -10.95
C PHE A 14 -1.50 -6.89 -12.26
N GLN A 15 -0.74 -7.82 -12.82
CA GLN A 15 -1.20 -8.67 -13.92
C GLN A 15 -1.90 -9.91 -13.34
N VAL A 16 -3.16 -10.12 -13.71
CA VAL A 16 -4.03 -11.19 -13.20
C VAL A 16 -4.55 -11.99 -14.38
N GLU A 17 -4.02 -13.20 -14.56
CA GLU A 17 -4.38 -14.14 -15.65
C GLU A 17 -4.29 -13.55 -17.07
N GLY A 18 -3.30 -13.99 -17.84
CA GLY A 18 -3.03 -13.41 -19.16
C GLY A 18 -2.67 -11.93 -19.05
N ASP A 19 -3.21 -11.08 -19.93
CA ASP A 19 -2.89 -9.65 -20.01
C ASP A 19 -3.84 -8.74 -19.20
N ARG A 20 -4.75 -9.30 -18.40
CA ARG A 20 -5.69 -8.50 -17.62
C ARG A 20 -4.97 -7.83 -16.46
N LYS A 21 -5.00 -6.50 -16.44
CA LYS A 21 -4.47 -5.68 -15.35
C LYS A 21 -5.56 -5.40 -14.31
N ALA A 22 -5.22 -5.55 -13.05
CA ALA A 22 -6.07 -5.22 -11.91
C ALA A 22 -5.30 -4.38 -10.89
N LYS A 23 -6.00 -3.67 -10.01
CA LYS A 23 -5.38 -2.76 -9.04
C LYS A 23 -5.80 -3.10 -7.61
N ALA A 24 -4.85 -2.96 -6.69
CA ALA A 24 -5.10 -2.87 -5.26
C ALA A 24 -4.87 -1.42 -4.82
N ILE A 25 -5.89 -0.79 -4.25
CA ILE A 25 -5.88 0.59 -3.77
C ILE A 25 -5.71 0.54 -2.26
N VAL A 26 -4.51 0.86 -1.79
CA VAL A 26 -4.17 0.85 -0.36
C VAL A 26 -4.33 2.25 0.19
N ARG A 27 -5.20 2.41 1.20
CA ARG A 27 -5.36 3.66 1.95
C ARG A 27 -4.64 3.56 3.29
N TYR A 28 -3.91 4.60 3.66
CA TYR A 28 -3.08 4.60 4.86
C TYR A 28 -3.03 5.96 5.54
N ARG A 29 -2.64 5.96 6.82
CA ARG A 29 -2.14 7.12 7.55
C ARG A 29 -0.63 6.99 7.69
N TYR A 30 0.09 8.05 7.33
CA TYR A 30 1.53 8.11 7.49
C TYR A 30 1.91 9.11 8.58
N TYR A 31 2.64 8.62 9.59
CA TYR A 31 3.13 9.38 10.73
C TYR A 31 4.61 9.70 10.48
N ALA A 32 4.88 10.84 9.86
CA ALA A 32 6.24 11.20 9.43
C ALA A 32 7.24 11.26 10.60
N GLN A 33 6.81 11.74 11.76
CA GLN A 33 7.66 11.84 12.97
C GLN A 33 8.05 10.47 13.54
N GLU A 34 7.21 9.44 13.36
CA GLU A 34 7.44 8.08 13.85
C GLU A 34 7.95 7.14 12.75
N ASN A 35 8.06 7.64 11.51
CA ASN A 35 8.24 6.84 10.30
C ASN A 35 7.30 5.60 10.26
N ARG A 36 6.05 5.79 10.70
CA ARG A 36 5.07 4.72 10.89
C ARG A 36 3.96 4.82 9.86
N VAL A 37 3.54 3.67 9.33
CA VAL A 37 2.40 3.56 8.41
C VAL A 37 1.31 2.75 9.11
N GLU A 38 0.10 3.31 9.18
CA GLU A 38 -1.11 2.57 9.56
C GLU A 38 -1.98 2.34 8.34
N TYR A 39 -2.30 1.08 8.04
CA TYR A 39 -3.20 0.72 6.95
C TYR A 39 -4.65 0.86 7.38
N ILE A 40 -5.45 1.55 6.57
CA ILE A 40 -6.88 1.77 6.82
C ILE A 40 -7.70 0.72 6.09
N SER A 41 -7.48 0.59 4.79
CA SER A 41 -8.23 -0.32 3.92
C SER A 41 -7.43 -0.68 2.68
N ILE A 42 -7.79 -1.82 2.07
CA ILE A 42 -7.34 -2.19 0.73
C ILE A 42 -8.60 -2.49 -0.09
N ASP A 43 -8.80 -1.75 -1.17
CA ASP A 43 -9.83 -2.06 -2.16
C ASP A 43 -9.21 -2.73 -3.37
N TYR A 44 -9.91 -3.71 -3.94
CA TYR A 44 -9.45 -4.42 -5.12
C TYR A 44 -10.40 -4.16 -6.28
N THR A 45 -9.85 -3.87 -7.46
CA THR A 45 -10.67 -3.74 -8.69
C THR A 45 -11.06 -5.09 -9.28
N ASP A 46 -10.53 -6.20 -8.74
CA ASP A 46 -10.74 -7.54 -9.24
C ASP A 46 -10.82 -8.55 -8.08
N PRO A 47 -11.88 -9.39 -8.00
CA PRO A 47 -12.00 -10.41 -6.96
C PRO A 47 -10.88 -11.45 -6.97
N LYS A 48 -10.36 -11.85 -8.14
CA LYS A 48 -9.26 -12.81 -8.23
C LYS A 48 -7.96 -12.22 -7.69
N LEU A 49 -7.74 -10.91 -7.89
CA LEU A 49 -6.62 -10.22 -7.27
C LEU A 49 -6.75 -10.25 -5.75
N ARG A 50 -7.95 -9.96 -5.23
CA ARG A 50 -8.24 -10.04 -3.80
C ARG A 50 -7.92 -11.43 -3.24
N GLU A 51 -8.41 -12.49 -3.88
CA GLU A 51 -8.15 -13.87 -3.44
C GLU A 51 -6.65 -14.20 -3.42
N LYS A 52 -5.89 -13.78 -4.43
CA LYS A 52 -4.43 -14.00 -4.48
C LYS A 52 -3.69 -13.23 -3.39
N VAL A 53 -4.05 -11.96 -3.18
CA VAL A 53 -3.37 -11.12 -2.19
C VAL A 53 -3.78 -11.50 -0.76
N GLU A 54 -5.08 -11.63 -0.49
CA GLU A 54 -5.57 -12.03 0.84
C GLU A 54 -5.31 -13.50 1.13
N GLY A 55 -5.16 -14.37 0.13
CA GLY A 55 -4.79 -15.77 0.31
C GLY A 55 -3.30 -16.03 0.55
N ASP A 56 -2.43 -15.05 0.23
CA ASP A 56 -0.98 -15.19 0.31
C ASP A 56 -0.36 -14.19 1.32
N PRO A 57 0.01 -14.65 2.54
CA PRO A 57 0.67 -13.81 3.53
C PRO A 57 1.96 -13.16 3.04
N ALA A 58 2.74 -13.85 2.19
CA ALA A 58 3.98 -13.31 1.65
C ALA A 58 3.71 -12.17 0.65
N MET A 59 2.61 -12.25 -0.11
CA MET A 59 2.18 -11.15 -0.98
C MET A 59 1.77 -9.92 -0.18
N ARG A 60 1.04 -10.11 0.93
CA ARG A 60 0.67 -9.00 1.83
C ARG A 60 1.90 -8.31 2.41
N GLU A 61 2.91 -9.08 2.83
CA GLU A 61 4.15 -8.50 3.35
C GLU A 61 4.91 -7.74 2.25
N LYS A 62 4.98 -8.26 1.03
CA LYS A 62 5.59 -7.54 -0.11
C LYS A 62 4.91 -6.21 -0.39
N ILE A 63 3.58 -6.15 -0.34
CA ILE A 63 2.83 -4.91 -0.47
C ILE A 63 3.19 -3.95 0.68
N ASN A 64 3.22 -4.46 1.92
CA ASN A 64 3.59 -3.66 3.09
C ASN A 64 4.99 -3.05 2.96
N GLU A 65 6.00 -3.86 2.61
CA GLU A 65 7.36 -3.39 2.38
C GLU A 65 7.44 -2.37 1.24
N TYR A 66 6.72 -2.60 0.14
CA TYR A 66 6.70 -1.68 -1.01
C TYR A 66 6.16 -0.31 -0.61
N VAL A 67 5.02 -0.27 0.11
CA VAL A 67 4.42 0.99 0.57
C VAL A 67 5.35 1.73 1.53
N ARG A 68 5.95 1.02 2.49
CA ARG A 68 6.93 1.61 3.43
C ARG A 68 8.13 2.21 2.69
N ARG A 69 8.75 1.46 1.78
CA ARG A 69 9.91 1.94 0.99
C ARG A 69 9.57 3.16 0.14
N MET A 70 8.40 3.15 -0.49
CA MET A 70 7.93 4.27 -1.32
C MET A 70 7.74 5.54 -0.48
N LEU A 71 7.17 5.40 0.72
CA LEU A 71 6.98 6.52 1.65
C LEU A 71 8.30 7.04 2.23
N SER A 72 9.21 6.16 2.62
CA SER A 72 10.53 6.56 3.13
C SER A 72 11.33 7.35 2.09
N LYS A 73 11.37 6.88 0.83
CA LYS A 73 12.04 7.61 -0.27
C LYS A 73 11.43 8.98 -0.56
N ARG A 74 10.10 9.09 -0.43
CA ARG A 74 9.40 10.37 -0.65
C ARG A 74 9.75 11.41 0.41
N ASN A 75 10.03 10.98 1.64
CA ASN A 75 10.49 11.88 2.70
C ASN A 75 11.95 12.32 2.53
N GLU A 76 12.83 11.46 2.02
CA GLU A 76 14.24 11.83 1.74
C GLU A 76 14.36 12.91 0.67
N GLY A 77 13.46 12.95 -0.32
CA GLY A 77 13.44 13.98 -1.36
C GLY A 77 12.80 15.32 -0.95
N LEU A 78 12.30 15.43 0.29
CA LEU A 78 11.70 16.64 0.85
C LEU A 78 12.53 17.24 2.01
N SER A 79 13.72 16.68 2.27
CA SER A 79 14.68 17.15 3.28
C SER A 79 15.74 18.06 2.67
#